data_AF-A0A8H4A313-F1
#
_entry.id   AF-A0A8H4A313-F1
#
_cell.length_a   1.000
_cell.length_b   1.000
_cell.length_c   1.000
_cell.angle_alpha   90.00
_cell.angle_beta   90.00
_cell.angle_gamma   90.00
#
_symmetry.space_group_name_H-M   'P 1'
#
loop_
_entity.id
_entity.type
_entity.pdbx_description
1 polymer ?
#
loop_
_entity_poly.entity_id
_entity_poly.type
_entity_poly.pdbx_seq_one_letter_code
_entity_poly.pdbx_strand_id
1 'polypeptide(L)'
;MRVQIEKRRKHPCRFEPNDLVEIRIPEVDCSSIDRQYIPCKVLEITKNDTYILGCQYGKLNEYYSAIELVPVTGTLENTLRSCYF
;
A
#
# COMPACT_ATOMS: atom_id res chain seq x y z
N MET A 1 5.45 -32.47 -10.31
CA MET A 1 4.78 -31.67 -9.26
C MET A 1 5.36 -30.26 -9.32
N ARG A 2 4.60 -29.25 -9.76
CA ARG A 2 5.08 -27.86 -9.82
C ARG A 2 4.78 -27.21 -8.47
N VAL A 3 5.80 -27.05 -7.65
CA VAL A 3 5.69 -26.29 -6.39
C VAL A 3 5.53 -24.83 -6.78
N GLN A 4 4.30 -24.32 -6.72
CA GLN A 4 4.06 -22.89 -6.77
C GLN A 4 4.58 -22.33 -5.45
N ILE A 5 5.79 -21.80 -5.48
CA ILE A 5 6.31 -20.96 -4.39
C ILE A 5 5.40 -19.73 -4.39
N GLU A 6 4.42 -19.72 -3.50
CA GLU A 6 3.74 -18.48 -3.11
C GLU A 6 4.85 -17.53 -2.66
N LYS A 7 5.21 -16.58 -3.53
CA LYS A 7 6.07 -15.46 -3.15
C LYS A 7 5.33 -14.75 -2.04
N ARG A 8 5.65 -15.08 -0.77
CA ARG A 8 5.23 -14.31 0.39
C ARG A 8 5.62 -12.88 0.09
N ARG A 9 4.62 -12.05 -0.24
CA ARG A 9 4.83 -10.65 -0.62
C ARG A 9 5.49 -10.01 0.60
N LYS A 10 6.77 -9.69 0.49
CA LYS A 10 7.47 -8.91 1.51
C LYS A 10 6.71 -7.60 1.62
N HIS A 11 6.01 -7.39 2.73
CA HIS A 11 5.43 -6.09 3.02
C HIS A 11 6.63 -5.14 3.19
N PRO A 12 6.79 -4.12 2.33
CA PRO A 12 7.81 -3.11 2.56
C PRO A 12 7.53 -2.48 3.91
N CYS A 13 8.55 -2.47 4.77
CA CYS A 13 8.41 -2.00 6.14
C CYS A 13 8.25 -0.48 6.20
N ARG A 14 8.63 0.21 5.11
CA ARG A 14 8.48 1.64 4.90
C ARG A 14 8.22 1.90 3.42
N PHE A 15 7.39 2.90 3.16
CA PHE A 15 7.17 3.46 1.83
C PHE A 15 7.87 4.80 1.74
N GLU A 16 8.27 5.21 0.56
CA GLU A 16 8.86 6.52 0.29
C GLU A 16 7.82 7.46 -0.34
N PRO A 17 7.97 8.79 -0.19
CA PRO A 17 7.17 9.73 -0.95
C PRO A 17 7.29 9.43 -2.44
N ASN A 18 6.14 9.38 -3.12
CA ASN A 18 5.91 8.96 -4.49
C ASN A 18 5.71 7.46 -4.74
N ASP A 19 5.86 6.59 -3.75
CA ASP A 19 5.51 5.17 -3.93
C ASP A 19 4.02 4.99 -4.19
N LEU A 20 3.70 4.02 -5.05
CA LEU A 20 2.33 3.60 -5.31
C LEU A 20 1.93 2.48 -4.35
N VAL A 21 0.85 2.72 -3.62
CA VAL A 21 0.29 1.83 -2.60
C VAL A 21 -1.21 1.68 -2.83
N GLU A 22 -1.81 0.60 -2.37
CA GLU A 22 -3.25 0.40 -2.38
C GLU A 22 -3.75 0.42 -0.94
N ILE A 23 -4.88 1.10 -0.73
CA ILE A 23 -5.63 1.03 0.52
C ILE A 23 -6.87 0.18 0.34
N ARG A 24 -7.26 -0.55 1.38
CA ARG A 24 -8.50 -1.33 1.37
C ARG A 24 -9.69 -0.40 1.65
N ILE A 25 -10.72 -0.49 0.82
CA ILE A 25 -11.99 0.21 1.06
C ILE A 25 -12.73 -0.54 2.19
N PRO A 26 -13.22 0.16 3.23
CA PRO A 26 -14.05 -0.47 4.24
C PRO A 26 -15.30 -1.09 3.62
N GLU A 27 -15.70 -2.27 4.09
CA GLU A 27 -16.79 -3.06 3.50
C GLU A 27 -18.14 -2.32 3.45
N VAL A 28 -18.32 -1.32 4.32
CA VAL A 28 -19.52 -0.46 4.38
C VAL A 28 -19.70 0.35 3.08
N ASP A 29 -18.59 0.77 2.45
CA ASP A 29 -18.60 1.54 1.20
C ASP A 29 -18.45 0.66 -0.05
N CYS A 30 -18.23 -0.65 0.11
CA CYS A 30 -18.01 -1.60 -0.98
C CYS A 30 -19.30 -2.09 -1.66
N SER A 31 -20.49 -1.71 -1.18
CA SER A 31 -21.76 -2.26 -1.66
C SER A 31 -22.00 -2.08 -3.17
N SER A 32 -21.29 -1.14 -3.81
CA SER A 32 -21.39 -0.81 -5.23
C SER A 32 -20.07 -0.88 -6.02
N ILE A 33 -18.95 -1.26 -5.38
CA ILE A 33 -17.62 -1.23 -6.03
C ILE A 33 -16.99 -2.63 -6.03
N ASP A 34 -16.77 -3.17 -7.23
CA ASP A 34 -16.15 -4.49 -7.47
C ASP A 34 -14.67 -4.55 -7.02
N ARG A 35 -14.05 -3.37 -6.84
CA ARG A 35 -12.66 -3.22 -6.40
C ARG A 35 -12.59 -2.88 -4.91
N GLN A 36 -12.11 -3.82 -4.11
CA GLN A 36 -11.88 -3.63 -2.67
C GLN A 36 -10.65 -2.75 -2.34
N TYR A 37 -9.90 -2.30 -3.35
CA TYR A 37 -8.64 -1.58 -3.16
C TYR A 37 -8.58 -0.33 -4.05
N ILE A 38 -8.10 0.78 -3.47
CA ILE A 38 -7.88 2.04 -4.18
C ILE A 38 -6.39 2.26 -4.34
N PRO A 39 -5.87 2.40 -5.57
CA PRO A 39 -4.50 2.80 -5.79
C PRO A 39 -4.32 4.28 -5.40
N CYS A 40 -3.31 4.51 -4.58
CA CYS A 40 -2.92 5.78 -4.00
C CYS A 40 -1.41 5.96 -4.17
N LYS A 41 -0.97 7.20 -4.05
CA LYS A 41 0.43 7.60 -4.05
C LYS A 41 0.78 8.16 -2.68
N VAL A 42 1.92 7.77 -2.12
CA VAL A 42 2.43 8.37 -0.88
C VAL A 42 2.84 9.81 -1.18
N LEU A 43 2.28 10.77 -0.46
CA LEU A 43 2.63 12.19 -0.58
C LEU A 43 3.69 12.56 0.42
N GLU A 44 3.47 12.23 1.69
CA GLU A 44 4.34 12.62 2.80
C GLU A 44 4.38 11.52 3.87
N ILE A 45 5.51 11.44 4.56
CA ILE A 45 5.70 10.60 5.74
C ILE A 45 5.71 11.52 6.95
N THR A 46 4.78 11.27 7.86
CA THR A 46 4.66 12.00 9.12
C THR A 46 5.66 11.46 10.14
N LYS A 47 5.94 12.22 11.20
CA LYS A 47 6.94 11.86 12.23
C LYS A 47 6.66 10.56 13.00
N ASN A 48 5.43 10.04 12.91
CA ASN A 48 4.99 8.83 13.60
C ASN A 48 4.99 7.58 12.70
N ASP A 49 5.79 7.56 11.62
CA ASP A 49 5.80 6.49 10.61
C ASP A 49 4.41 6.23 9.98
N THR A 50 3.57 7.28 9.95
CA THR A 50 2.28 7.29 9.25
C THR A 50 2.38 8.03 7.92
N TYR A 51 1.56 7.64 6.96
CA TYR A 51 1.62 8.09 5.58
C TYR A 51 0.40 8.90 5.23
N ILE A 52 0.63 10.03 4.59
CA ILE A 52 -0.38 10.83 3.93
C ILE A 52 -0.42 10.38 2.47
N LEU A 53 -1.60 10.03 1.98
CA LEU A 53 -1.77 9.50 0.64
C LEU A 53 -2.57 10.46 -0.25
N GLY A 54 -2.30 10.41 -1.55
CA GLY A 54 -3.09 11.06 -2.58
C GLY A 54 -3.59 10.03 -3.58
N CYS A 55 -4.89 10.01 -3.84
CA CYS A 55 -5.52 9.21 -4.87
C CYS A 55 -5.99 10.09 -6.04
N GLN A 56 -6.52 9.48 -7.10
CA GLN A 56 -7.07 10.22 -8.24
C GLN A 56 -8.21 11.20 -7.86
N TYR A 57 -8.85 10.97 -6.71
CA TYR A 57 -9.93 11.80 -6.19
C TYR A 57 -9.44 12.94 -5.27
N GLY A 58 -8.13 13.01 -4.99
CA GLY A 58 -7.53 14.03 -4.15
C GLY A 58 -6.67 13.46 -3.02
N LYS A 59 -6.32 14.32 -2.07
CA LYS A 59 -5.56 13.96 -0.87
C LYS A 59 -6.49 13.28 0.14
N LEU A 60 -6.10 12.13 0.66
CA LEU A 60 -6.76 11.52 1.81
C LEU A 60 -6.38 12.32 3.06
N ASN A 61 -7.41 12.75 3.81
CA ASN A 61 -7.22 13.49 5.06
C ASN A 61 -6.91 12.59 6.27
N GLU A 62 -6.83 11.28 6.05
CA GLU A 62 -6.49 10.30 7.08
C GLU A 62 -5.02 9.90 7.02
N TYR A 63 -4.51 9.41 8.15
CA TYR A 63 -3.16 8.90 8.30
C TYR A 63 -3.18 7.39 8.27
N TYR A 64 -2.41 6.79 7.36
CA TYR A 64 -2.33 5.34 7.23
C TYR A 64 -1.03 4.81 7.82
N SER A 65 -1.07 3.65 8.47
CA SER A 65 0.14 2.94 8.87
C SER A 65 0.66 2.04 7.74
N ALA A 66 1.95 1.67 7.76
CA ALA A 66 2.53 0.79 6.73
C ALA A 66 1.82 -0.58 6.64
N ILE A 67 1.14 -1.02 7.70
CA ILE A 67 0.44 -2.31 7.79
C ILE A 67 -0.89 -2.27 7.00
N GLU A 68 -1.47 -1.07 6.85
CA GLU A 68 -2.72 -0.85 6.14
C GLU A 68 -2.50 -0.61 4.64
N LEU A 69 -1.25 -0.49 4.21
CA LEU A 69 -0.86 -0.17 2.84
C LEU A 69 -0.35 -1.40 2.12
N VAL A 70 -0.94 -1.70 0.97
CA VAL A 70 -0.47 -2.78 0.09
C VAL A 70 0.42 -2.19 -1.00
N PRO A 71 1.65 -2.68 -1.23
CA PRO A 71 2.46 -2.18 -2.34
C PRO A 71 1.86 -2.55 -3.70
N VAL A 72 1.71 -1.57 -4.60
CA VAL A 72 1.36 -1.82 -6.00
C VAL A 72 2.62 -2.33 -6.71
N THR A 73 2.77 -3.65 -6.86
CA THR A 73 3.89 -4.22 -7.65
C THR A 73 3.66 -3.96 -9.12
N GLY A 74 4.01 -2.77 -9.57
CA GLY A 74 3.69 -2.28 -10.91
C GLY A 74 4.71 -1.32 -11.51
N THR A 75 5.98 -1.32 -11.10
CA THR A 75 7.12 -0.92 -11.95
C THR A 75 8.45 -1.16 -11.21
N LEU A 76 9.31 -1.96 -11.86
CA LEU A 76 10.77 -1.99 -11.80
C LEU A 76 11.46 -2.02 -10.41
N GLU A 77 12.10 -3.17 -10.14
CA GLU A 77 13.37 -3.30 -9.40
C GLU A 77 13.61 -2.30 -8.26
N ASN A 78 13.04 -2.54 -7.07
CA ASN A 78 13.69 -2.21 -5.79
C ASN A 78 12.78 -2.52 -4.62
N THR A 79 12.95 -3.68 -3.97
CA THR A 79 12.61 -3.81 -2.54
C THR A 79 13.29 -5.03 -1.92
N LEU A 80 14.62 -4.97 -1.82
CA LEU A 80 15.38 -5.75 -0.84
C LEU A 80 15.47 -4.95 0.47
N ARG A 81 14.34 -4.75 1.16
CA ARG A 81 14.34 -4.35 2.58
C ARG A 81 13.38 -5.27 3.33
N SER A 82 13.99 -6.31 3.88
CA SER A 82 13.36 -7.29 4.76
C SER A 82 13.54 -6.79 6.19
N CYS A 83 12.46 -6.53 6.94
CA CYS A 83 12.53 -6.50 8.40
C CYS A 83 11.80 -7.74 8.92
N TYR A 84 12.57 -8.61 9.58
CA TYR A 84 12.05 -9.67 10.43
C TYR A 84 11.78 -9.07 11.81
N PHE A 85 10.62 -9.37 12.39
CA PHE A 85 10.41 -9.30 13.83
C PHE A 85 11.15 -10.44 14.52
#